data_AF-A0AAV4ZHL9-F1
#
_entry.id   AF-A0AAV4ZHL9-F1
#
_cell.length_a   1.000
_cell.length_b   1.000
_cell.length_c   1.000
_cell.angle_alpha   90.00
_cell.angle_beta   90.00
_cell.angle_gamma   90.00
#
_symmetry.space_group_name_H-M   'P 1'
#
loop_
_entity.id
_entity.type
_entity.pdbx_description
1 polymer ?
#
loop_
_entity_poly.entity_id
_entity_poly.type
_entity_poly.pdbx_seq_one_letter_code
_entity_poly.pdbx_strand_id
1 'polypeptide(L)'
;MPTALPRDAERPLALAVRHINASVPDPIDTETLLSALGAPDKAGAEHLYAFFDEVEVETISDLARSGAVTYGALARGARRCLPPDHPTRLWLDERA
;
A
#
# COMPACT_ATOMS: atom_id res chain seq x y z
N MET A 1 -7.58 19.33 9.24
CA MET A 1 -6.19 19.71 8.90
C MET A 1 -5.69 18.65 7.94
N PRO A 2 -5.39 18.97 6.67
CA PRO A 2 -4.78 17.97 5.80
C PRO A 2 -3.37 17.75 6.34
N THR A 3 -3.13 16.58 6.92
CA THR A 3 -1.80 16.19 7.38
C THR A 3 -0.93 16.12 6.13
N ALA A 4 -0.01 17.07 5.98
CA ALA A 4 0.94 17.03 4.88
C ALA A 4 1.65 15.67 4.90
N LEU A 5 1.69 15.00 3.76
CA LEU A 5 2.42 13.75 3.61
C LEU A 5 3.86 13.92 4.10
N PRO A 6 4.44 12.93 4.81
CA PRO A 6 5.87 12.95 5.08
C PRO A 6 6.61 13.10 3.76
N ARG A 7 7.54 14.04 3.65
CA ARG A 7 8.29 14.28 2.40
C ARG A 7 8.99 13.02 1.88
N ASP A 8 9.39 12.15 2.79
CA ASP A 8 10.06 10.88 2.47
C ASP A 8 9.09 9.83 1.88
N ALA A 9 7.78 10.04 1.98
CA ALA A 9 6.74 9.18 1.41
C ALA A 9 6.37 9.53 -0.03
N GLU A 10 6.61 10.77 -0.48
CA GLU A 10 6.12 11.29 -1.77
C GLU A 10 6.63 10.47 -2.96
N ARG A 11 7.93 10.14 -2.97
CA ARG A 11 8.55 9.38 -4.05
C ARG A 11 8.11 7.90 -4.05
N PRO A 12 8.15 7.17 -2.92
CA PRO A 12 7.59 5.82 -2.85
C PRO A 12 6.12 5.74 -3.29
N LEU A 13 5.29 6.71 -2.88
CA LEU A 13 3.89 6.79 -3.28
C LEU A 13 3.72 7.01 -4.79
N ALA A 14 4.47 7.94 -5.37
CA ALA A 14 4.40 8.20 -6.80
C ALA A 14 4.80 6.96 -7.62
N LEU A 15 5.80 6.21 -7.16
CA LEU A 15 6.20 4.94 -7.79
C LEU A 15 5.11 3.88 -7.66
N ALA A 16 4.53 3.70 -6.47
CA ALA A 16 3.45 2.75 -6.24
C ALA A 16 2.23 3.07 -7.11
N VAL A 17 1.78 4.33 -7.14
CA VAL A 17 0.65 4.78 -7.98
C VAL A 17 0.91 4.53 -9.46
N ARG A 18 2.12 4.87 -9.94
CA ARG A 18 2.49 4.62 -11.34
C ARG A 18 2.45 3.13 -11.69
N HIS A 19 2.89 2.27 -10.78
CA HIS A 19 2.88 0.83 -10.99
C HIS A 19 1.45 0.30 -11.03
N ILE A 20 0.65 0.59 -10.01
CA ILE A 20 -0.76 0.17 -9.93
C ILE A 20 -1.54 0.62 -11.17
N ASN A 21 -1.43 1.89 -11.55
CA ASN A 21 -2.18 2.46 -12.67
C ASN A 21 -1.74 1.92 -14.04
N ALA A 22 -0.62 1.20 -14.13
CA ALA A 22 -0.26 0.46 -15.34
C ALA A 22 -1.00 -0.89 -15.44
N SER A 23 -1.51 -1.41 -14.32
CA SER A 23 -2.08 -2.75 -14.19
C SER A 23 -3.59 -2.77 -13.98
N VAL A 24 -4.18 -1.66 -13.50
CA VAL A 24 -5.63 -1.54 -13.31
C VAL A 24 -6.29 -0.68 -14.40
N PRO A 25 -7.55 -0.97 -14.78
CA PRO A 25 -8.28 -0.19 -15.80
C PRO A 25 -8.67 1.21 -15.32
N ASP A 26 -8.98 1.36 -14.02
CA ASP A 26 -9.38 2.63 -13.41
C ASP A 26 -8.25 3.20 -12.55
N PRO A 27 -7.66 4.36 -12.91
CA PRO A 27 -6.51 4.90 -12.18
C PRO A 27 -6.89 5.38 -10.77
N ILE A 28 -5.96 5.23 -9.83
CA ILE A 28 -6.03 5.74 -8.46
C ILE A 28 -5.03 6.89 -8.27
N ASP A 29 -5.40 7.91 -7.49
CA ASP A 29 -4.49 8.96 -7.06
C ASP A 29 -3.79 8.61 -5.72
N THR A 30 -2.77 9.39 -5.37
CA THR A 30 -1.97 9.18 -4.16
C THR A 30 -2.78 9.25 -2.87
N GLU A 31 -3.68 10.22 -2.73
CA GLU A 31 -4.47 10.42 -1.50
C GLU A 31 -5.47 9.28 -1.32
N THR A 32 -6.12 8.87 -2.41
CA THR A 32 -7.05 7.74 -2.42
C THR A 32 -6.33 6.44 -2.08
N LEU A 33 -5.13 6.20 -2.63
CA LEU A 33 -4.31 5.03 -2.29
C LEU A 33 -3.91 5.03 -0.81
N LEU A 34 -3.44 6.15 -0.27
CA LEU A 34 -3.09 6.26 1.15
C LEU A 34 -4.28 6.01 2.08
N SER A 35 -5.42 6.62 1.77
CA SER A 35 -6.65 6.41 2.51
C SER A 35 -7.04 4.92 2.48
N ALA A 36 -6.90 4.27 1.32
CA ALA A 36 -7.15 2.85 1.17
C ALA A 36 -6.19 2.00 2.02
N LEU A 37 -4.90 2.30 2.03
CA LEU A 37 -3.90 1.59 2.82
C LEU A 37 -4.06 1.81 4.33
N GLY A 38 -4.54 2.99 4.75
CA GLY A 38 -4.83 3.31 6.15
C GLY A 38 -6.11 2.66 6.67
N ALA A 39 -7.10 2.45 5.80
CA ALA A 39 -8.40 1.84 6.11
C ALA A 39 -8.79 0.76 5.08
N PRO A 40 -8.03 -0.34 4.98
CA PRO A 40 -8.18 -1.33 3.91
C PRO A 40 -9.54 -2.04 3.90
N ASP A 41 -10.25 -2.04 5.03
CA ASP A 41 -11.60 -2.62 5.13
C ASP A 41 -12.65 -1.83 4.35
N LYS A 42 -12.36 -0.58 4.00
CA LYS A 42 -13.28 0.36 3.33
C LYS A 42 -12.91 0.64 1.87
N ALA A 43 -11.83 0.03 1.37
CA ALA A 43 -11.27 0.31 0.06
C ALA A 43 -11.64 -0.75 -0.99
N GLY A 44 -11.50 -0.37 -2.26
CA GLY A 44 -11.60 -1.30 -3.40
C GLY A 44 -10.50 -2.36 -3.33
N ALA A 45 -10.88 -3.62 -3.57
CA ALA A 45 -9.96 -4.75 -3.43
C ALA A 45 -8.89 -4.80 -4.52
N GLU A 46 -9.18 -4.28 -5.72
CA GLU A 46 -8.31 -4.37 -6.89
C GLU A 46 -7.04 -3.54 -6.77
N HIS A 47 -7.15 -2.24 -6.43
CA HIS A 47 -5.97 -1.38 -6.23
C HIS A 47 -5.10 -1.86 -5.06
N LEU A 48 -5.71 -2.37 -4.00
CA LEU A 48 -4.98 -2.94 -2.87
C LEU A 48 -4.29 -4.25 -3.27
N TYR A 49 -4.96 -5.10 -4.04
CA TYR A 49 -4.34 -6.31 -4.57
C TYR A 49 -3.11 -5.95 -5.43
N ALA A 50 -3.28 -5.09 -6.43
CA ALA A 50 -2.18 -4.65 -7.30
C ALA A 50 -1.05 -3.99 -6.49
N PHE A 51 -1.39 -3.20 -5.47
CA PHE A 51 -0.38 -2.64 -4.56
C PHE A 51 0.44 -3.74 -3.87
N PHE A 52 -0.20 -4.74 -3.24
CA PHE A 52 0.54 -5.74 -2.46
C PHE A 52 1.21 -6.83 -3.33
N ASP A 53 0.68 -7.09 -4.52
CA ASP A 53 1.20 -8.09 -5.45
C ASP A 53 2.37 -7.54 -6.28
N GLU A 54 2.28 -6.29 -6.73
CA GLU A 54 3.18 -5.76 -7.76
C GLU A 54 4.19 -4.72 -7.25
N VAL A 55 3.88 -4.00 -6.17
CA VAL A 55 4.80 -2.98 -5.64
C VAL A 55 5.94 -3.65 -4.89
N GLU A 56 7.17 -3.22 -5.20
CA GLU A 56 8.37 -3.73 -4.55
C GLU A 56 8.31 -3.55 -3.02
N VAL A 57 8.73 -4.59 -2.30
CA VAL A 57 8.76 -4.62 -0.83
C VAL A 57 9.56 -3.45 -0.24
N GLU A 58 10.60 -2.97 -0.93
CA GLU A 58 11.36 -1.78 -0.55
C GLU A 58 10.48 -0.52 -0.52
N THR A 59 9.65 -0.33 -1.54
CA THR A 59 8.69 0.78 -1.61
C THR A 59 7.66 0.67 -0.48
N ILE A 60 7.13 -0.54 -0.22
CA ILE A 60 6.20 -0.78 0.90
C ILE A 60 6.86 -0.46 2.25
N SER A 61 8.12 -0.87 2.44
CA SER A 61 8.91 -0.58 3.63
C SER A 61 9.14 0.92 3.81
N ASP A 62 9.48 1.65 2.75
CA ASP A 62 9.71 3.09 2.80
C ASP A 62 8.44 3.86 3.16
N LEU A 63 7.28 3.45 2.63
CA LEU A 63 5.99 3.98 3.02
C LEU A 63 5.72 3.79 4.52
N ALA A 64 5.99 2.60 5.05
CA ALA A 64 5.81 2.33 6.47
C ALA A 64 6.79 3.13 7.35
N ARG A 65 8.06 3.21 6.95
CA ARG A 65 9.12 3.94 7.68
C ARG A 65 8.93 5.45 7.67
N SER A 66 8.38 5.98 6.58
CA SER A 66 8.04 7.41 6.49
C SER A 66 6.90 7.81 7.44
N GLY A 67 6.15 6.84 7.97
CA GLY A 67 4.98 7.08 8.82
C GLY A 67 3.69 7.38 8.05
N ALA A 68 3.70 7.32 6.72
CA ALA A 68 2.51 7.51 5.89
C ALA A 68 1.45 6.41 6.11
N VAL A 69 1.90 5.20 6.43
CA VAL A 69 1.08 4.04 6.78
C VAL A 69 1.81 3.21 7.83
N THR A 70 1.10 2.37 8.59
CA THR A 70 1.74 1.47 9.57
C THR A 70 1.87 0.05 9.01
N TYR A 71 2.87 -0.71 9.46
CA TYR A 71 2.99 -2.14 9.14
C TYR A 71 1.72 -2.92 9.51
N GLY A 72 1.11 -2.62 10.67
CA GLY A 72 -0.15 -3.27 11.07
C GLY A 72 -1.33 -2.97 10.12
N ALA A 73 -1.41 -1.77 9.53
CA ALA A 73 -2.42 -1.45 8.52
C ALA A 73 -2.16 -2.19 7.20
N LEU A 74 -0.89 -2.20 6.76
CA LEU A 74 -0.46 -2.94 5.57
C LEU A 74 -0.71 -4.45 5.71
N ALA A 75 -0.38 -5.06 6.85
CA ALA A 75 -0.61 -6.48 7.09
C ALA A 75 -2.11 -6.83 7.07
N ARG A 76 -2.98 -5.98 7.64
CA ARG A 76 -4.43 -6.16 7.53
C ARG A 76 -4.90 -6.11 6.07
N GLY A 77 -4.41 -5.16 5.29
CA GLY A 77 -4.71 -5.07 3.86
C GLY A 77 -4.22 -6.30 3.08
N ALA A 78 -2.98 -6.72 3.30
CA ALA A 78 -2.40 -7.89 2.65
C ALA A 78 -3.14 -9.18 3.00
N ARG A 79 -3.53 -9.39 4.26
CA ARG A 79 -4.33 -10.57 4.67
C ARG A 79 -5.70 -10.63 3.98
N ARG A 80 -6.27 -9.48 3.66
CA ARG A 80 -7.57 -9.35 2.98
C ARG A 80 -7.45 -9.63 1.48
N CYS A 81 -6.38 -9.14 0.85
CA CYS A 81 -6.23 -9.17 -0.61
C CYS A 81 -5.42 -10.37 -1.12
N LEU A 82 -4.40 -10.82 -0.38
CA LEU A 82 -3.44 -11.83 -0.83
C LEU A 82 -3.68 -13.20 -0.18
N PRO A 83 -3.34 -14.31 -0.89
CA PRO A 83 -3.40 -15.65 -0.33
C PRO A 83 -2.40 -15.82 0.84
N PRO A 84 -2.63 -16.76 1.77
CA PRO A 84 -1.83 -16.92 2.99
C PRO A 84 -0.34 -17.19 2.78
N ASP A 85 0.03 -17.80 1.66
CA ASP A 85 1.39 -18.16 1.26
C ASP A 85 2.09 -17.07 0.41
N HIS A 86 1.43 -15.94 0.16
CA HIS A 86 2.00 -14.87 -0.64
C HIS A 86 3.24 -14.26 0.07
N PRO A 87 4.39 -14.11 -0.62
CA PRO A 87 5.61 -13.58 -0.02
C PRO A 87 5.44 -12.21 0.65
N THR A 88 4.75 -11.27 0.01
CA THR A 88 4.51 -9.93 0.59
C THR A 88 3.66 -10.01 1.86
N ARG A 89 2.68 -10.92 1.91
CA ARG A 89 1.84 -11.10 3.09
C ARG A 89 2.64 -11.67 4.25
N LEU A 90 3.42 -12.72 4.00
CA LEU A 90 4.30 -13.33 5.01
C LEU A 90 5.30 -12.30 5.56
N TRP A 91 5.94 -11.54 4.66
CA TRP A 91 6.88 -10.49 5.02
C TRP A 91 6.26 -9.38 5.88
N LEU A 92 5.00 -8.98 5.59
CA LEU A 92 4.25 -8.00 6.38
C LEU A 92 3.81 -8.57 7.73
N ASP A 93 3.39 -9.83 7.78
CA ASP A 93 2.95 -10.51 9.01
C ASP A 93 4.08 -10.63 10.04
N GLU A 94 5.33 -10.78 9.61
CA GLU A 94 6.51 -10.75 10.49
C GLU A 94 6.80 -9.38 11.13
N ARG A 95 6.23 -8.30 10.58
CA ARG A 95 6.54 -6.90 10.94
C ARG A 95 5.38 -6.15 11.60
N ALA A 96 4.21 -6.80 11.67
CA ALA A 96 2.95 -6.22 12.14
C ALA A 96 2.80 -6.18 13.66
#